data_AF-A0AA38ERK1-F1
#
_entry.id   AF-A0AA38ERK1-F1
#
_cell.length_a   1.000
_cell.length_b   1.000
_cell.length_c   1.000
_cell.angle_alpha   90.00
_cell.angle_beta   90.00
_cell.angle_gamma   90.00
#
_symmetry.space_group_name_H-M   'P 1'
#
loop_
_entity.id
_entity.type
_entity.pdbx_description
1 polymer ?
#
loop_
_entity_poly.entity_id
_entity_poly.type
_entity_poly.pdbx_seq_one_letter_code
_entity_poly.pdbx_strand_id
1 'polypeptide(L)'
;RQLADKIVQTNARLLALNYMFEDSGKIIQFALFTKFVTDPQEATLAVGVNEEFAFLLNDLTSQFTRFELAEFADLKSKYAKEFYRRAKQYRSSGIWKISRDEFCRLLSVPKSTAEQVRDLDKRVLKPIIEECGPLLGLKIERQYVKRRLSGFVFTFARETPPVIDARPVEARKAEDAGHWTSVAGYGEVFTTTELFDVTAARDHFDGTVEAGECRFCAFDARNREHHAQNAGKLF
;
A
#
# COMPACT_ATOMS: atom_id res chain seq x y z
N ARG A 1 8.49 -27.21 -19.90
CA ARG A 1 8.23 -26.33 -21.06
C ARG A 1 7.25 -25.21 -20.68
N GLN A 2 6.00 -25.49 -20.30
CA GLN A 2 4.99 -24.46 -19.97
C GLN A 2 5.41 -23.42 -18.89
N LEU A 3 6.20 -23.79 -17.89
CA LEU A 3 6.71 -22.84 -16.87
C LEU A 3 7.79 -21.90 -17.44
N ALA A 4 8.77 -22.44 -18.16
CA ALA A 4 9.84 -21.65 -18.78
C ALA A 4 9.26 -20.63 -19.78
N ASP A 5 8.27 -21.05 -20.57
CA ASP A 5 7.60 -20.17 -21.53
C ASP A 5 6.85 -19.02 -20.81
N LYS A 6 6.20 -19.32 -19.68
CA LYS A 6 5.56 -18.30 -18.81
C LYS A 6 6.57 -17.34 -18.19
N ILE A 7 7.74 -17.84 -17.78
CA ILE A 7 8.83 -17.00 -17.25
C ILE A 7 9.31 -16.05 -18.35
N VAL A 8 9.57 -16.56 -19.55
CA VAL A 8 10.01 -15.72 -20.69
C VAL A 8 8.98 -14.66 -21.03
N GLN A 9 7.68 -15.00 -21.06
CA GLN A 9 6.61 -14.03 -21.29
C GLN A 9 6.53 -12.97 -20.19
N THR A 10 6.73 -13.35 -18.94
CA THR A 10 6.78 -12.41 -17.80
C THR A 10 7.99 -11.49 -17.93
N ASN A 11 9.17 -12.04 -18.21
CA ASN A 11 10.42 -11.29 -18.38
C ASN A 11 10.30 -10.26 -19.52
N ALA A 12 9.65 -10.62 -20.63
CA ALA A 12 9.41 -9.69 -21.73
C ALA A 12 8.56 -8.48 -21.30
N ARG A 13 7.55 -8.69 -20.46
CA ARG A 13 6.74 -7.60 -19.90
C ARG A 13 7.56 -6.73 -18.97
N LEU A 14 8.40 -7.33 -18.13
CA LEU A 14 9.25 -6.60 -17.18
C LEU A 14 10.35 -5.78 -17.89
N LEU A 15 10.93 -6.32 -18.97
CA LEU A 15 11.89 -5.59 -19.81
C LEU A 15 11.27 -4.40 -20.53
N ALA A 16 9.97 -4.48 -20.87
CA ALA A 16 9.25 -3.39 -21.51
C ALA A 16 8.80 -2.29 -20.51
N LEU A 17 8.99 -2.50 -19.20
CA LEU A 17 8.65 -1.48 -18.20
C LEU A 17 9.66 -0.35 -18.23
N ASN A 18 9.20 0.80 -18.72
CA ASN A 18 9.92 2.05 -18.67
C ASN A 18 9.21 2.98 -17.70
N TYR A 19 9.97 3.63 -16.83
CA TYR A 19 9.49 4.59 -15.85
C TYR A 19 9.87 6.00 -16.29
N MET A 20 9.01 6.95 -15.95
CA MET A 20 9.24 8.38 -16.14
C MET A 20 8.80 9.09 -14.87
N PHE A 21 9.65 9.99 -14.36
CA PHE A 21 9.27 10.93 -13.32
C PHE A 21 10.02 12.25 -13.52
N GLU A 22 9.46 13.30 -12.94
CA GLU A 22 10.08 14.62 -12.91
C GLU A 22 10.74 14.82 -11.55
N ASP A 23 12.00 15.24 -11.56
CA ASP A 23 12.73 15.64 -10.36
C ASP A 23 13.46 16.95 -10.63
N SER A 24 13.17 17.96 -9.82
CA SER A 24 13.86 19.26 -9.87
C SER A 24 13.88 19.89 -11.27
N GLY A 25 12.79 19.72 -12.03
CA GLY A 25 12.63 20.22 -13.40
C GLY A 25 13.30 19.37 -14.49
N LYS A 26 13.91 18.23 -14.14
CA LYS A 26 14.46 17.25 -15.08
C LYS A 26 13.45 16.13 -15.30
N ILE A 27 13.31 15.70 -16.55
CA ILE A 27 12.57 14.49 -16.91
C ILE A 27 13.56 13.34 -16.90
N ILE A 28 13.36 12.38 -15.99
CA ILE A 28 14.18 11.18 -15.87
C ILE A 28 13.39 10.00 -16.43
N GLN A 29 14.00 9.27 -17.36
CA GLN A 29 13.42 8.07 -17.96
C GLN A 29 14.39 6.91 -17.81
N PHE A 30 13.90 5.78 -17.32
CA PHE A 30 14.76 4.61 -17.10
C PHE A 30 13.98 3.30 -17.20
N ALA A 31 14.71 2.22 -17.50
CA ALA A 31 14.24 0.86 -17.33
C ALA A 31 14.85 0.28 -16.05
N LEU A 32 14.03 -0.31 -15.18
CA LEU A 32 14.49 -0.88 -13.91
C LEU A 32 15.22 -2.22 -14.15
N PHE A 33 14.65 -3.08 -15.00
CA PHE A 33 15.21 -4.38 -15.33
C PHE A 33 15.96 -4.30 -16.65
N THR A 34 17.24 -4.63 -16.64
CA THR A 34 18.14 -4.49 -17.78
C THR A 34 18.43 -5.82 -18.46
N LYS A 35 18.29 -6.94 -17.74
CA LYS A 35 18.61 -8.28 -18.26
C LYS A 35 17.86 -9.37 -17.51
N PHE A 36 17.50 -10.44 -18.21
CA PHE A 36 17.05 -11.69 -17.61
C PHE A 36 17.84 -12.86 -18.23
N VAL A 37 18.35 -13.76 -17.39
CA VAL A 37 19.00 -15.01 -17.81
C VAL A 37 18.26 -16.15 -17.14
N THR A 38 17.44 -16.87 -17.92
CA THR A 38 16.72 -18.05 -17.46
C THR A 38 17.55 -19.28 -17.78
N ASP A 39 17.89 -20.08 -16.77
CA ASP A 39 18.49 -21.39 -16.93
C ASP A 39 17.47 -22.48 -16.52
N PRO A 40 16.82 -23.15 -17.48
CA PRO A 40 15.87 -24.21 -17.17
C PRO A 40 16.50 -25.49 -16.62
N GLN A 41 17.81 -25.71 -16.80
CA GLN A 41 18.51 -26.89 -16.30
C GLN A 41 18.80 -26.74 -14.82
N GLU A 42 19.34 -25.58 -14.43
CA GLU A 42 19.64 -25.23 -13.04
C GLU A 42 18.42 -24.68 -12.28
N ALA A 43 17.27 -24.52 -12.96
CA ALA A 43 16.06 -23.92 -12.42
C ALA A 43 16.28 -22.52 -11.81
N THR A 44 17.15 -21.72 -12.43
CA THR A 44 17.50 -20.37 -11.96
C THR A 44 17.02 -19.27 -12.92
N LEU A 45 16.75 -18.10 -12.36
CA LEU A 45 16.53 -16.85 -13.09
C LEU A 45 17.44 -15.78 -12.49
N ALA A 46 18.44 -15.34 -13.23
CA ALA A 46 19.24 -14.18 -12.86
C ALA A 46 18.66 -12.92 -13.50
N VAL A 47 18.47 -11.88 -12.69
CA VAL A 47 17.87 -10.60 -13.11
C VAL A 47 18.90 -9.49 -12.93
N GLY A 48 19.23 -8.82 -14.04
CA GLY A 48 20.01 -7.59 -14.03
C GLY A 48 19.09 -6.40 -13.74
N VAL A 49 19.49 -5.57 -12.80
CA VAL A 49 18.79 -4.35 -12.39
C VAL A 49 19.69 -3.15 -12.73
N ASN A 50 19.10 -2.02 -13.10
CA ASN A 50 19.84 -0.78 -13.25
C ASN A 50 20.45 -0.37 -11.89
N GLU A 51 21.78 -0.27 -11.82
CA GLU A 51 22.51 0.01 -10.58
C GLU A 51 22.10 1.35 -9.94
N GLU A 52 21.84 2.37 -10.76
CA GLU A 52 21.40 3.69 -10.30
C GLU A 52 20.07 3.62 -9.53
N PHE A 53 19.19 2.69 -9.92
CA PHE A 53 17.86 2.52 -9.34
C PHE A 53 17.73 1.24 -8.51
N ALA A 54 18.83 0.53 -8.23
CA ALA A 54 18.81 -0.71 -7.46
C ALA A 54 18.28 -0.51 -6.02
N PHE A 55 18.41 0.72 -5.49
CA PHE A 55 17.85 1.10 -4.19
C PHE A 55 16.32 0.91 -4.13
N LEU A 56 15.58 0.98 -5.24
CA LEU A 56 14.13 0.75 -5.26
C LEU A 56 13.74 -0.69 -4.85
N LEU A 57 14.67 -1.64 -5.01
CA LEU A 57 14.47 -3.05 -4.65
C LEU A 57 15.20 -3.43 -3.35
N ASN A 58 16.34 -2.78 -3.08
CA ASN A 58 17.24 -3.16 -1.99
C ASN A 58 17.08 -2.27 -0.75
N ASP A 59 16.70 -1.01 -0.93
CA ASP A 59 16.44 -0.07 0.16
C ASP A 59 14.93 -0.01 0.45
N LEU A 60 14.39 -1.18 0.83
CA LEU A 60 13.01 -1.34 1.27
C LEU A 60 12.85 -0.72 2.66
N THR A 61 12.96 0.61 2.76
CA THR A 61 12.75 1.41 3.97
C THR A 61 11.31 1.29 4.50
N SER A 62 10.98 2.02 5.55
CA SER A 62 9.65 2.00 6.20
C SER A 62 8.48 2.37 5.28
N GLN A 63 8.74 2.89 4.07
CA GLN A 63 7.70 3.31 3.11
C GLN A 63 7.12 2.16 2.27
N PHE A 64 7.63 0.93 2.40
CA PHE A 64 7.16 -0.23 1.63
C PHE A 64 6.22 -1.14 2.43
N THR A 65 5.14 -1.59 1.77
CA THR A 65 4.26 -2.63 2.32
C THR A 65 4.94 -3.99 2.24
N ARG A 66 5.30 -4.55 3.40
CA ARG A 66 5.82 -5.91 3.52
C ARG A 66 4.70 -6.89 3.83
N PHE A 67 4.74 -8.05 3.19
CA PHE A 67 3.86 -9.15 3.50
C PHE A 67 4.51 -10.48 3.15
N GLU A 68 4.12 -11.53 3.87
CA GLU A 68 4.77 -12.83 3.76
C GLU A 68 4.44 -13.47 2.41
N LEU A 69 5.48 -13.84 1.66
CA LEU A 69 5.30 -14.44 0.34
C LEU A 69 4.52 -15.76 0.43
N ALA A 70 4.78 -16.56 1.48
CA ALA A 70 4.06 -17.81 1.73
C ALA A 70 2.56 -17.55 1.92
N GLU A 71 2.19 -16.61 2.78
CA GLU A 71 0.79 -16.23 3.02
C GLU A 71 0.13 -15.75 1.72
N PHE A 72 0.81 -14.89 0.94
CA PHE A 72 0.25 -14.36 -0.30
C PHE A 72 0.13 -15.40 -1.42
N ALA A 73 1.08 -16.34 -1.50
CA ALA A 73 1.09 -17.39 -2.50
C ALA A 73 -0.09 -18.36 -2.32
N ASP A 74 -0.47 -18.63 -1.08
CA ASP A 74 -1.56 -19.54 -0.72
C ASP A 74 -2.96 -18.96 -0.97
N LEU A 75 -3.07 -17.63 -1.08
CA LEU A 75 -4.32 -16.98 -1.51
C LEU A 75 -4.67 -17.45 -2.93
N LYS A 76 -5.94 -17.76 -3.16
CA LYS A 76 -6.48 -18.25 -4.44
C LYS A 76 -7.29 -17.16 -5.13
N SER A 77 -8.10 -16.42 -4.37
CA SER A 77 -8.92 -15.36 -4.93
C SER A 77 -8.10 -14.14 -5.30
N LYS A 78 -8.33 -13.60 -6.50
CA LYS A 78 -7.75 -12.30 -6.90
C LYS A 78 -8.17 -11.17 -5.95
N TYR A 79 -9.37 -11.25 -5.38
CA TYR A 79 -9.88 -10.26 -4.45
C TYR A 79 -9.26 -10.41 -3.07
N ALA A 80 -9.03 -11.65 -2.61
CA ALA A 80 -8.27 -11.89 -1.38
C ALA A 80 -6.84 -11.38 -1.51
N LYS A 81 -6.16 -11.65 -2.65
CA LYS A 81 -4.82 -11.12 -2.93
C LYS A 81 -4.78 -9.59 -2.90
N GLU A 82 -5.67 -8.94 -3.64
CA GLU A 82 -5.68 -7.48 -3.68
C GLU A 82 -6.01 -6.89 -2.31
N PHE A 83 -7.01 -7.45 -1.62
CA PHE A 83 -7.37 -7.04 -0.26
C PHE A 83 -6.20 -7.19 0.72
N TYR A 84 -5.56 -8.36 0.75
CA TYR A 84 -4.44 -8.64 1.65
C TYR A 84 -3.29 -7.64 1.45
N ARG A 85 -2.94 -7.31 0.20
CA ARG A 85 -1.94 -6.27 -0.10
C ARG A 85 -2.33 -4.91 0.47
N ARG A 86 -3.61 -4.53 0.38
CA ARG A 86 -4.10 -3.27 0.97
C ARG A 86 -4.12 -3.34 2.49
N ALA A 87 -4.63 -4.41 3.08
CA ALA A 87 -4.68 -4.59 4.52
C ALA A 87 -3.30 -4.51 5.17
N LYS A 88 -2.27 -5.11 4.56
CA LYS A 88 -0.89 -5.05 5.07
C LYS A 88 -0.31 -3.63 5.03
N GLN A 89 -0.86 -2.71 4.24
CA GLN A 89 -0.49 -1.29 4.30
C GLN A 89 -0.94 -0.64 5.61
N TYR A 90 -2.05 -1.11 6.20
CA TYR A 90 -2.63 -0.60 7.45
C TYR A 90 -2.32 -1.49 8.66
N ARG A 91 -1.33 -2.40 8.56
CA ARG A 91 -0.99 -3.34 9.64
C ARG A 91 -0.52 -2.67 10.93
N SER A 92 0.05 -1.46 10.84
CA SER A 92 0.50 -0.68 12.00
C SER A 92 -0.69 -0.11 12.79
N SER A 93 -1.62 0.57 12.12
CA SER A 93 -2.82 1.13 12.76
C SER A 93 -3.88 0.07 13.07
N GLY A 94 -3.88 -1.02 12.30
CA GLY A 94 -4.82 -2.14 12.41
C GLY A 94 -6.22 -1.79 11.92
N ILE A 95 -6.41 -0.68 11.21
CA ILE A 95 -7.72 -0.23 10.74
C ILE A 95 -7.65 0.39 9.35
N TRP A 96 -8.60 0.04 8.50
CA TRP A 96 -8.76 0.62 7.16
C TRP A 96 -10.22 0.99 6.92
N LYS A 97 -10.47 2.30 6.75
CA LYS A 97 -11.80 2.85 6.45
C LYS A 97 -11.85 3.22 4.96
N ILE A 98 -12.90 2.80 4.25
CA ILE A 98 -12.99 3.03 2.81
C ILE A 98 -14.43 3.05 2.30
N SER A 99 -14.72 3.96 1.37
CA SER A 99 -16.02 3.99 0.69
C SER A 99 -16.22 2.75 -0.18
N ARG A 100 -17.47 2.37 -0.43
CA ARG A 100 -17.80 1.20 -1.25
C ARG A 100 -17.26 1.35 -2.67
N ASP A 101 -17.35 2.55 -3.23
CA ASP A 101 -16.94 2.82 -4.59
C ASP A 101 -15.41 2.74 -4.73
N GLU A 102 -14.68 3.31 -3.77
CA GLU A 102 -13.23 3.24 -3.75
C GLU A 102 -12.73 1.81 -3.48
N PHE A 103 -13.41 1.07 -2.60
CA PHE A 103 -13.14 -0.35 -2.37
C PHE A 103 -13.28 -1.17 -3.66
N CYS A 104 -14.38 -0.96 -4.39
CA CYS A 104 -14.61 -1.64 -5.66
C CYS A 104 -13.57 -1.26 -6.72
N ARG A 105 -13.16 0.01 -6.75
CA ARG A 105 -12.12 0.51 -7.66
C ARG A 105 -10.77 -0.14 -7.37
N LEU A 106 -10.31 -0.11 -6.12
CA LEU A 106 -9.02 -0.69 -5.72
C LEU A 106 -8.96 -2.19 -5.99
N LEU A 107 -10.05 -2.91 -5.74
CA LEU A 107 -10.14 -4.35 -6.00
C LEU A 107 -10.45 -4.70 -7.46
N SER A 108 -10.56 -3.71 -8.34
CA SER A 108 -10.92 -3.89 -9.75
C SER A 108 -12.19 -4.75 -9.93
N VAL A 109 -13.22 -4.46 -9.12
CA VAL A 109 -14.51 -5.14 -9.13
C VAL A 109 -15.31 -4.68 -10.35
N PRO A 110 -15.79 -5.59 -11.22
CA PRO A 110 -16.62 -5.22 -12.37
C PRO A 110 -17.93 -4.56 -11.93
N LYS A 111 -18.43 -3.60 -12.70
CA LYS A 111 -19.69 -2.88 -12.42
C LYS A 111 -20.86 -3.83 -12.15
N SER A 112 -21.02 -4.87 -12.96
CA SER A 112 -22.08 -5.89 -12.79
C SER A 112 -22.04 -6.60 -11.43
N THR A 113 -20.85 -6.79 -10.86
CA THR A 113 -20.68 -7.38 -9.51
C THR A 113 -20.85 -6.34 -8.42
N ALA A 114 -20.42 -5.10 -8.68
CA ALA A 114 -20.54 -4.01 -7.71
C ALA A 114 -22.02 -3.62 -7.52
N GLU A 115 -22.83 -3.58 -8.58
CA GLU A 115 -24.23 -3.13 -8.57
C GLU A 115 -25.11 -3.88 -7.55
N GLN A 116 -24.93 -5.19 -7.41
CA GLN A 116 -25.71 -6.01 -6.48
C GLN A 116 -24.91 -6.31 -5.22
N VAL A 117 -25.42 -5.89 -4.05
CA VAL A 117 -24.79 -6.19 -2.75
C VAL A 117 -24.60 -7.70 -2.56
N ARG A 118 -25.58 -8.51 -3.00
CA ARG A 118 -25.49 -9.98 -2.95
C ARG A 118 -24.28 -10.53 -3.72
N ASP A 119 -23.98 -9.97 -4.89
CA ASP A 119 -22.87 -10.45 -5.72
C ASP A 119 -21.52 -9.94 -5.19
N LEU A 120 -21.49 -8.71 -4.68
CA LEU A 120 -20.34 -8.18 -3.94
C LEU A 120 -20.01 -9.08 -2.73
N ASP A 121 -21.03 -9.45 -1.97
CA ASP A 121 -20.90 -10.33 -0.80
C ASP A 121 -20.38 -11.72 -1.22
N LYS A 122 -21.02 -12.35 -2.21
CA LYS A 122 -20.70 -13.72 -2.63
C LYS A 122 -19.35 -13.82 -3.32
N ARG A 123 -18.99 -12.85 -4.16
CA ARG A 123 -17.82 -12.96 -5.07
C ARG A 123 -16.60 -12.21 -4.57
N VAL A 124 -16.76 -11.19 -3.73
CA VAL A 124 -15.66 -10.33 -3.27
C VAL A 124 -15.44 -10.51 -1.77
N LEU A 125 -16.45 -10.21 -0.94
CA LEU A 125 -16.27 -10.24 0.52
C LEU A 125 -16.11 -11.65 1.06
N LYS A 126 -16.88 -12.63 0.58
CA LYS A 126 -16.79 -14.02 1.06
C LYS A 126 -15.38 -14.61 0.89
N PRO A 127 -14.74 -14.56 -0.29
CA PRO A 127 -13.36 -15.01 -0.43
C PRO A 127 -12.36 -14.25 0.44
N ILE A 128 -12.56 -12.95 0.65
CA ILE A 128 -11.71 -12.15 1.55
C ILE A 128 -11.83 -12.63 2.99
N ILE A 129 -13.05 -12.87 3.47
CA ILE A 129 -13.29 -13.36 4.83
C ILE A 129 -12.68 -14.76 5.01
N GLU A 130 -12.90 -15.66 4.06
CA GLU A 130 -12.45 -17.05 4.15
C GLU A 130 -10.92 -17.18 4.08
N GLU A 131 -10.26 -16.41 3.21
CA GLU A 131 -8.81 -16.54 2.98
C GLU A 131 -7.98 -15.57 3.84
N CYS A 132 -8.39 -14.30 3.96
CA CYS A 132 -7.64 -13.29 4.72
C CYS A 132 -8.06 -13.21 6.20
N GLY A 133 -9.26 -13.69 6.54
CA GLY A 133 -9.78 -13.61 7.89
C GLY A 133 -8.90 -14.27 8.95
N PRO A 134 -8.55 -15.56 8.78
CA PRO A 134 -7.66 -16.26 9.70
C PRO A 134 -6.25 -15.67 9.77
N LEU A 135 -5.74 -15.16 8.65
CA LEU A 135 -4.38 -14.61 8.56
C LEU A 135 -4.24 -13.27 9.29
N LEU A 136 -5.26 -12.42 9.22
CA LEU A 136 -5.18 -11.03 9.70
C LEU A 136 -5.98 -10.77 10.98
N GLY A 137 -6.75 -11.74 11.48
CA GLY A 137 -7.75 -11.49 12.52
C GLY A 137 -8.82 -10.50 12.05
N LEU A 138 -9.23 -10.61 10.78
CA LEU A 138 -10.08 -9.62 10.10
C LEU A 138 -11.46 -9.51 10.75
N LYS A 139 -11.88 -8.27 11.01
CA LYS A 139 -13.28 -7.91 11.26
C LYS A 139 -13.73 -6.90 10.22
N ILE A 140 -14.97 -7.05 9.75
CA ILE A 140 -15.55 -6.20 8.72
C ILE A 140 -16.83 -5.58 9.27
N GLU A 141 -16.85 -4.27 9.36
CA GLU A 141 -18.05 -3.50 9.68
C GLU A 141 -18.54 -2.77 8.44
N ARG A 142 -19.85 -2.78 8.24
CA ARG A 142 -20.51 -2.14 7.09
C ARG A 142 -21.06 -0.78 7.51
N GLN A 143 -20.80 0.22 6.69
CA GLN A 143 -21.30 1.58 6.89
C GLN A 143 -22.44 1.85 5.91
N TYR A 144 -23.51 2.48 6.42
CA TYR A 144 -24.72 2.76 5.66
C TYR A 144 -25.10 4.23 5.75
N VAL A 145 -25.29 4.87 4.60
CA VAL A 145 -25.85 6.22 4.49
C VAL A 145 -27.21 6.13 3.82
N LYS A 146 -28.25 6.67 4.45
CA LYS A 146 -29.64 6.61 3.96
C LYS A 146 -30.08 5.19 3.55
N ARG A 147 -29.71 4.19 4.37
CA ARG A 147 -29.97 2.74 4.17
C ARG A 147 -29.26 2.09 2.97
N ARG A 148 -28.38 2.80 2.27
CA ARG A 148 -27.52 2.26 1.22
C ARG A 148 -26.14 1.95 1.79
N LEU A 149 -25.59 0.78 1.47
CA LEU A 149 -24.22 0.41 1.82
C LEU A 149 -23.25 1.42 1.18
N SER A 150 -22.61 2.24 2.01
CA SER A 150 -21.75 3.34 1.60
C SER A 150 -20.26 3.04 1.78
N GLY A 151 -19.89 2.08 2.62
CA GLY A 151 -18.51 1.63 2.73
C GLY A 151 -18.25 0.60 3.83
N PHE A 152 -16.98 0.45 4.16
CA PHE A 152 -16.48 -0.56 5.06
C PHE A 152 -15.47 0.02 6.05
N VAL A 153 -15.47 -0.53 7.26
CA VAL A 153 -14.39 -0.40 8.23
C VAL A 153 -13.82 -1.80 8.45
N PHE A 154 -12.58 -1.99 8.04
CA PHE A 154 -11.84 -3.22 8.26
C PHE A 154 -10.92 -3.06 9.45
N THR A 155 -10.92 -4.03 10.35
CA THR A 155 -10.04 -4.08 11.51
C THR A 155 -9.20 -5.35 11.45
N PHE A 156 -7.92 -5.23 11.76
CA PHE A 156 -6.91 -6.29 11.70
C PHE A 156 -6.11 -6.34 13.00
N ALA A 157 -5.46 -7.46 13.27
CA ALA A 157 -4.43 -7.54 14.29
C ALA A 157 -3.30 -6.55 13.95
N ARG A 158 -2.91 -5.72 14.93
CA ARG A 158 -1.78 -4.80 14.75
C ARG A 158 -0.48 -5.58 14.70
N GLU A 159 0.38 -5.22 13.76
CA GLU A 159 1.75 -5.67 13.68
C GLU A 159 2.67 -4.47 13.91
N THR A 160 3.61 -4.59 14.84
CA THR A 160 4.77 -3.71 14.84
C THR A 160 5.65 -4.08 13.65
N PRO A 161 5.95 -3.15 12.73
CA PRO A 161 6.95 -3.40 11.70
C PRO A 161 8.26 -3.84 12.36
N PRO A 162 8.90 -4.94 11.92
CA PRO A 162 10.23 -5.23 12.39
C PRO A 162 11.14 -4.05 12.03
N VAL A 163 11.81 -3.50 13.04
CA VAL A 163 12.89 -2.53 12.85
C VAL A 163 13.97 -3.28 12.10
N ILE A 164 14.04 -3.09 10.78
CA ILE A 164 15.25 -3.44 10.05
C ILE A 164 16.36 -2.56 10.62
N ASP A 165 17.55 -3.15 10.79
CA ASP A 165 18.81 -2.45 10.95
C ASP A 165 19.10 -1.63 9.66
N ALA A 166 18.21 -0.71 9.32
CA ALA A 166 18.53 0.39 8.45
C ALA A 166 19.68 1.10 9.17
N ARG A 167 20.85 1.14 8.52
CA ARG A 167 21.91 2.05 8.96
C ARG A 167 21.23 3.39 9.22
N PRO A 168 21.49 4.05 10.36
CA PRO A 168 20.94 5.36 10.60
C PRO A 168 21.24 6.19 9.36
N VAL A 169 20.20 6.57 8.61
CA VAL A 169 20.37 7.65 7.65
C VAL A 169 20.74 8.80 8.55
N GLU A 170 22.02 9.21 8.49
CA GLU A 170 22.46 10.37 9.24
C GLU A 170 21.47 11.48 8.90
N ALA A 171 20.68 11.88 9.88
CA ALA A 171 19.83 13.03 9.75
C ALA A 171 20.79 14.18 9.40
N ARG A 172 20.85 14.54 8.12
CA ARG A 172 21.46 15.81 7.72
C ARG A 172 20.81 16.83 8.62
N LYS A 173 21.63 17.59 9.34
CA LYS A 173 21.15 18.58 10.32
C LYS A 173 20.04 19.37 9.64
N ALA A 174 18.86 19.32 10.25
CA ALA A 174 17.68 20.02 9.79
C ALA A 174 18.07 21.49 9.59
N GLU A 175 18.09 21.94 8.34
CA GLU A 175 17.84 23.34 8.08
C GLU A 175 16.36 23.53 8.43
N ASP A 176 16.08 24.30 9.47
CA ASP A 176 14.81 24.46 10.21
C ASP A 176 13.60 24.99 9.40
N ALA A 177 13.55 24.78 8.09
CA ALA A 177 12.39 25.08 7.25
C ALA A 177 11.63 23.80 6.92
N GLY A 178 10.74 23.37 7.83
CA GLY A 178 9.77 22.32 7.47
C GLY A 178 8.90 22.76 6.28
N HIS A 179 8.33 21.79 5.58
CA HIS A 179 7.53 22.02 4.38
C HIS A 179 6.22 21.23 4.43
N TRP A 180 5.27 21.65 3.61
CA TRP A 180 4.06 20.89 3.36
C TRP A 180 4.36 19.78 2.35
N THR A 181 4.06 18.54 2.72
CA THR A 181 4.16 17.37 1.84
C THR A 181 2.77 16.94 1.43
N SER A 182 2.54 16.82 0.11
CA SER A 182 1.27 16.36 -0.43
C SER A 182 1.16 14.83 -0.40
N VAL A 183 0.04 14.34 0.12
CA VAL A 183 -0.36 12.93 0.06
C VAL A 183 -1.48 12.81 -0.96
N ALA A 184 -1.15 12.16 -2.08
CA ALA A 184 -2.07 11.99 -3.20
C ALA A 184 -3.43 11.42 -2.75
N GLY A 185 -4.50 12.19 -2.98
CA GLY A 185 -5.88 11.84 -2.64
C GLY A 185 -6.28 12.05 -1.17
N TYR A 186 -5.40 12.59 -0.33
CA TYR A 186 -5.62 12.74 1.11
C TYR A 186 -5.51 14.18 1.61
N GLY A 187 -4.51 14.95 1.15
CA GLY A 187 -4.26 16.33 1.61
C GLY A 187 -2.78 16.60 1.84
N GLU A 188 -2.46 17.66 2.57
CA GLU A 188 -1.08 18.08 2.85
C GLU A 188 -0.77 18.03 4.35
N VAL A 189 0.45 17.61 4.69
CA VAL A 189 0.93 17.42 6.07
C VAL A 189 2.28 18.10 6.22
N PHE A 190 2.48 18.79 7.35
CA PHE A 190 3.73 19.48 7.64
C PHE A 190 4.78 18.54 8.24
N THR A 191 5.97 18.52 7.65
CA THR A 191 7.12 17.69 8.08
C THR A 191 8.44 18.46 7.89
N THR A 192 9.45 18.14 8.69
CA THR A 192 10.83 18.61 8.50
C THR A 192 11.77 17.52 7.99
N THR A 193 11.28 16.29 7.88
CA THR A 193 12.08 15.11 7.52
C THR A 193 11.73 14.65 6.11
N GLU A 194 12.76 14.40 5.30
CA GLU A 194 12.64 13.73 3.99
C GLU A 194 12.22 12.25 4.14
N LEU A 195 12.42 11.64 5.32
CA LEU A 195 11.84 10.35 5.68
C LEU A 195 10.35 10.52 6.01
N PHE A 196 9.54 10.69 4.97
CA PHE A 196 8.09 10.82 5.06
C PHE A 196 7.43 9.44 5.18
N ASP A 197 6.59 9.23 6.19
CA ASP A 197 5.81 8.00 6.35
C ASP A 197 4.37 8.23 5.84
N VAL A 198 4.10 7.77 4.63
CA VAL A 198 2.79 7.91 3.97
C VAL A 198 1.70 7.20 4.78
N THR A 199 1.99 6.09 5.45
CA THR A 199 1.00 5.36 6.24
C THR A 199 0.62 6.17 7.47
N ALA A 200 1.60 6.68 8.21
CA ALA A 200 1.34 7.55 9.35
C ALA A 200 0.59 8.83 8.94
N ALA A 201 0.83 9.34 7.72
CA ALA A 201 0.15 10.53 7.21
C ALA A 201 -1.31 10.24 6.85
N ARG A 202 -1.59 9.07 6.27
CA ARG A 202 -2.98 8.62 6.04
C ARG A 202 -3.71 8.40 7.36
N ASP A 203 -3.05 7.75 8.32
CA ASP A 203 -3.61 7.54 9.66
C ASP A 203 -3.97 8.87 10.34
N HIS A 204 -3.13 9.89 10.14
CA HIS A 204 -3.39 11.25 10.58
C HIS A 204 -4.66 11.85 9.96
N PHE A 205 -4.83 11.77 8.64
CA PHE A 205 -6.00 12.34 7.95
C PHE A 205 -7.29 11.56 8.19
N ASP A 206 -7.22 10.23 8.29
CA ASP A 206 -8.37 9.35 8.49
C ASP A 206 -8.82 9.27 9.96
N GLY A 207 -8.01 9.82 10.88
CA GLY A 207 -8.26 9.77 12.32
C GLY A 207 -8.32 8.34 12.83
N THR A 208 -7.39 7.49 12.37
CA THR A 208 -7.29 6.08 12.81
C THR A 208 -6.50 5.94 14.10
N VAL A 209 -5.75 6.98 14.47
CA VAL A 209 -5.04 7.16 15.73
C VAL A 209 -5.55 8.42 16.41
N GLU A 210 -5.58 8.45 17.74
CA GLU A 210 -5.95 9.67 18.46
C GLU A 210 -4.89 10.76 18.28
N ALA A 211 -5.28 12.03 18.37
CA ALA A 211 -4.35 13.15 18.17
C ALA A 211 -3.14 13.12 19.11
N GLY A 212 -3.29 12.57 20.33
CA GLY A 212 -2.20 12.40 21.29
C GLY A 212 -1.19 11.31 20.92
N GLU A 213 -1.61 10.31 20.15
CA GLU A 213 -0.76 9.21 19.65
C GLU A 213 -0.30 9.45 18.20
N CYS A 214 -0.85 10.47 17.53
CA CYS A 214 -0.55 10.79 16.15
C CYS A 214 0.84 11.44 16.03
N ARG A 215 1.77 10.76 15.34
CA ARG A 215 3.14 11.23 15.10
C ARG A 215 3.19 12.64 14.53
N PHE A 216 2.32 12.99 13.59
CA PHE A 216 2.30 14.32 12.97
C PHE A 216 1.77 15.41 13.91
N CYS A 217 0.76 15.11 14.73
CA CYS A 217 0.21 16.04 15.73
C CYS A 217 1.12 16.26 16.94
N ALA A 218 1.89 15.23 17.30
CA ALA A 218 2.91 15.30 18.34
C ALA A 218 4.13 16.09 17.87
N PHE A 219 4.47 15.98 16.58
CA PHE A 219 5.59 16.67 15.96
C PHE A 219 5.34 18.18 15.80
N ASP A 220 4.20 18.59 15.24
CA ASP A 220 3.88 20.01 15.02
C ASP A 220 2.39 20.30 15.25
N ALA A 221 2.10 21.43 15.90
CA ALA A 221 0.74 21.82 16.24
C ALA A 221 -0.11 22.14 15.00
N ARG A 222 0.49 22.59 13.89
CA ARG A 222 -0.21 22.89 12.61
C ARG A 222 -0.92 21.67 12.04
N ASN A 223 -0.34 20.48 12.22
CA ASN A 223 -0.98 19.26 11.77
C ASN A 223 -2.30 18.98 12.53
N ARG A 224 -2.46 19.45 13.77
CA ARG A 224 -3.66 19.17 14.58
C ARG A 224 -4.94 19.69 13.96
N GLU A 225 -4.88 20.79 13.20
CA GLU A 225 -6.04 21.36 12.51
C GLU A 225 -6.55 20.44 11.38
N HIS A 226 -5.66 19.68 10.76
CA HIS A 226 -5.96 18.75 9.67
C HIS A 226 -6.12 17.28 10.14
N HIS A 227 -5.97 17.03 11.43
CA HIS A 227 -6.13 15.70 11.99
C HIS A 227 -7.57 15.22 11.84
N ALA A 228 -7.74 13.97 11.42
CA ALA A 228 -9.04 13.36 11.18
C ALA A 228 -9.92 14.15 10.19
N GLN A 229 -9.36 14.97 9.30
CA GLN A 229 -10.13 15.80 8.35
C GLN A 229 -11.00 14.97 7.39
N ASN A 230 -10.65 13.70 7.19
CA ASN A 230 -11.40 12.73 6.38
C ASN A 230 -12.37 11.89 7.23
N ALA A 231 -12.29 11.97 8.57
CA ALA A 231 -13.20 11.23 9.44
C ALA A 231 -14.65 11.68 9.19
N GLY A 232 -15.52 10.70 8.96
CA GLY A 232 -16.93 10.96 8.65
C GLY A 232 -17.22 11.45 7.22
N LYS A 233 -16.19 11.78 6.41
CA LYS A 233 -16.34 12.08 4.96
C LYS A 233 -16.08 10.87 4.06
N LEU A 234 -15.59 9.77 4.63
CA LEU A 234 -15.26 8.54 3.92
C LEU A 234 -16.49 7.72 3.47
N PHE A 235 -17.71 8.12 3.87
CA PHE A 235 -18.96 7.37 3.66
C PHE A 235 -20.12 8.26 3.17
#